data_AF-A0A1Z8LPY2-F1
#
_entry.id   AF-A0A1Z8LPY2-F1
#
_cell.length_a   1.000
_cell.length_b   1.000
_cell.length_c   1.000
_cell.angle_alpha   90.00
_cell.angle_beta   90.00
_cell.angle_gamma   90.00
#
_symmetry.space_group_name_H-M   'P 1'
#
loop_
_entity.id
_entity.type
_entity.pdbx_description
1 polymer ?
#
loop_
_entity_poly.entity_id
_entity_poly.type
_entity_poly.pdbx_seq_one_letter_code
_entity_poly.pdbx_strand_id
1 'polypeptide(L)'
;METQTDTMPKWKDNGDYTRRNRFTGESIELTKEEAQKHDEIFYYEAVATLEDKELGSGASKYWQKMRKNLDWFMKHNAKAYMVLLD
;
A
#
# COMPACT_ATOMS: atom_id res chain seq x y z
N MET A 1 16.41 25.06 32.40
CA MET A 1 16.51 23.74 31.73
C MET A 1 15.27 23.63 30.86
N GLU A 2 15.33 24.13 29.63
CA GLU A 2 14.17 24.14 28.73
C GLU A 2 14.15 22.84 27.92
N THR A 3 13.14 22.02 28.19
CA THR A 3 12.82 20.82 27.41
C THR A 3 12.25 21.25 26.07
N GLN A 4 13.05 21.18 25.01
CA GLN A 4 12.57 21.24 23.65
C GLN A 4 11.78 19.95 23.39
N THR A 5 10.45 20.03 23.43
CA THR A 5 9.59 18.96 22.94
C THR A 5 9.70 18.95 21.42
N ASP A 6 10.50 18.01 20.92
CA ASP A 6 10.63 17.66 19.51
C ASP A 6 9.24 17.34 18.96
N THR A 7 8.62 18.34 18.33
CA THR A 7 7.37 18.17 17.62
C THR A 7 7.72 17.51 16.31
N MET A 8 7.68 16.17 16.31
CA MET A 8 7.79 15.36 15.09
C MET A 8 6.96 16.01 13.97
N PRO A 9 7.53 16.21 12.76
CA PRO A 9 6.80 16.82 11.67
C PRO A 9 5.57 15.95 11.37
N LYS A 10 4.39 16.45 11.74
CA LYS A 10 3.12 15.89 11.26
C LYS A 10 3.07 16.20 9.77
N TRP A 11 3.42 15.21 8.95
CA TRP A 11 3.15 15.22 7.53
C TRP A 11 1.65 15.50 7.37
N LYS A 12 1.32 16.73 6.94
CA LYS A 12 -0.06 17.05 6.59
C LYS A 12 -0.40 16.19 5.39
N ASP A 13 -1.35 15.28 5.57
CA ASP A 13 -1.89 14.53 4.45
C ASP A 13 -2.47 15.58 3.49
N ASN A 14 -2.00 15.61 2.24
CA ASN A 14 -2.45 16.61 1.27
C ASN A 14 -3.92 16.39 0.85
N GLY A 15 -4.63 15.47 1.50
CA GLY A 15 -6.00 15.03 1.21
C GLY A 15 -6.14 14.25 -0.09
N ASP A 16 -5.10 14.20 -0.91
CA ASP A 16 -5.13 13.52 -2.19
C ASP A 16 -4.83 12.02 -2.03
N TYR A 17 -5.92 11.26 -2.01
CA TYR A 17 -5.91 9.80 -1.99
C TYR A 17 -6.26 9.21 -3.36
N THR A 18 -6.26 10.05 -4.39
CA THR A 18 -6.40 9.60 -5.77
C THR A 18 -5.24 8.67 -6.08
N ARG A 19 -5.55 7.43 -6.48
CA ARG A 19 -4.56 6.49 -7.01
C ARG A 19 -4.84 6.28 -8.48
N ARG A 20 -3.76 6.10 -9.24
CA ARG A 20 -3.81 5.95 -10.69
C ARG A 20 -3.15 4.64 -11.08
N ASN A 21 -3.83 3.85 -11.91
CA ASN A 21 -3.26 2.64 -12.46
C ASN A 21 -2.10 3.01 -13.39
N ARG A 22 -0.94 2.39 -13.15
CA ARG A 22 0.28 2.59 -13.94
C ARG A 22 0.20 2.02 -15.36
N PHE A 23 -0.76 1.14 -15.64
CA PHE A 23 -0.91 0.45 -16.92
C PHE A 23 -1.99 1.08 -17.80
N THR A 24 -3.19 1.29 -17.26
CA THR A 24 -4.33 1.83 -18.02
C THR A 24 -4.45 3.35 -17.93
N GLY A 25 -3.84 3.97 -16.91
CA GLY A 25 -3.97 5.41 -16.66
C GLY A 25 -5.31 5.82 -16.06
N GLU A 26 -6.18 4.87 -15.68
CA GLU A 26 -7.40 5.14 -14.92
C GLU A 26 -7.06 5.57 -13.49
N SER A 27 -7.89 6.46 -12.93
CA SER A 27 -7.74 6.93 -11.56
C SER A 27 -9.01 6.70 -10.77
N ILE A 28 -8.84 6.35 -9.50
CA ILE A 28 -9.94 6.22 -8.55
C ILE A 28 -9.58 6.96 -7.27
N GLU A 29 -10.57 7.64 -6.70
CA GLU A 29 -10.45 8.26 -5.38
C GLU A 29 -10.60 7.16 -4.33
N LEU A 30 -9.59 7.01 -3.48
CA LEU A 30 -9.59 6.10 -2.35
C LEU A 30 -9.80 6.88 -1.06
N THR A 31 -10.22 6.19 0.00
CA THR A 31 -10.10 6.73 1.36
C THR A 31 -8.65 6.63 1.85
N LYS A 32 -8.33 7.34 2.94
CA LYS A 32 -7.00 7.28 3.57
C LYS A 32 -6.56 5.85 3.87
N GLU A 33 -7.46 5.03 4.39
CA GLU A 33 -7.17 3.64 4.75
C GLU A 33 -6.91 2.78 3.51
N GLU A 34 -7.72 2.96 2.46
CA GLU A 34 -7.52 2.26 1.19
C GLU A 34 -6.22 2.68 0.52
N ALA A 35 -5.93 3.97 0.44
CA ALA A 35 -4.67 4.47 -0.11
C ALA A 35 -3.47 3.86 0.64
N GLN A 36 -3.53 3.82 1.97
CA GLN A 36 -2.49 3.18 2.78
C GLN A 36 -2.35 1.68 2.46
N LYS A 37 -3.45 0.93 2.40
CA LYS A 37 -3.43 -0.50 2.06
C LYS A 37 -2.91 -0.75 0.64
N HIS A 38 -3.26 0.12 -0.30
CA HIS A 38 -2.78 0.07 -1.67
C HIS A 38 -1.26 0.24 -1.70
N ASP A 39 -0.73 1.26 -1.03
CA ASP A 39 0.71 1.49 -0.95
C ASP A 39 1.43 0.32 -0.23
N GLU A 40 0.79 -0.25 0.80
CA GLU A 40 1.28 -1.45 1.47
C GLU A 40 1.38 -2.67 0.55
N ILE A 41 0.46 -2.86 -0.40
CA ILE A 41 0.53 -3.97 -1.37
C ILE A 41 1.84 -3.90 -2.16
N PHE A 42 2.15 -2.73 -2.74
CA PHE A 42 3.38 -2.53 -3.50
C PHE A 42 4.63 -2.64 -2.62
N TYR A 43 4.57 -2.10 -1.40
CA TYR A 43 5.66 -2.22 -0.45
C TYR A 43 5.93 -3.69 -0.10
N TYR A 44 4.89 -4.47 0.24
CA TYR A 44 5.03 -5.88 0.57
C TYR A 44 5.48 -6.72 -0.62
N GLU A 45 5.01 -6.43 -1.83
CA GLU A 45 5.51 -7.07 -3.06
C GLU A 45 7.00 -6.83 -3.26
N ALA A 46 7.46 -5.58 -3.13
CA ALA A 46 8.86 -5.24 -3.31
C ALA A 46 9.75 -5.90 -2.24
N VAL A 47 9.34 -5.85 -0.98
CA VAL A 47 10.08 -6.48 0.13
C VAL A 47 10.07 -8.01 -0.01
N ALA A 48 8.94 -8.60 -0.41
CA ALA A 48 8.86 -10.05 -0.62
C ALA A 48 9.79 -10.51 -1.73
N THR A 49 9.84 -9.76 -2.84
CA THR A 49 10.75 -10.03 -3.97
C THR A 49 12.21 -9.89 -3.56
N LEU A 50 12.54 -8.94 -2.68
CA LEU A 50 13.88 -8.81 -2.12
C LEU A 50 14.25 -9.98 -1.21
N GLU A 51 13.36 -10.37 -0.29
CA GLU A 51 13.59 -11.54 0.59
C GLU A 51 13.67 -12.85 -0.20
N ASP A 52 12.89 -13.02 -1.27
CA ASP A 52 12.92 -14.21 -2.11
C ASP A 52 14.27 -14.42 -2.81
N LYS A 53 15.05 -13.35 -3.02
CA LYS A 53 16.42 -13.48 -3.55
C LYS A 53 17.35 -14.18 -2.55
N GLU A 54 17.07 -14.09 -1.26
CA GLU A 54 17.88 -14.69 -0.20
C GLU A 54 17.31 -16.04 0.27
N LEU A 55 15.98 -16.15 0.40
CA LEU A 55 15.29 -17.31 1.00
C LEU A 55 14.77 -18.32 -0.05
N GLY A 56 14.71 -17.92 -1.32
CA GLY A 56 14.08 -18.69 -2.40
C GLY A 56 12.64 -18.27 -2.66
N SER A 57 12.20 -18.38 -3.92
CA SER A 57 10.94 -17.83 -4.43
C SER A 57 9.70 -18.30 -3.65
N GLY A 58 8.88 -17.35 -3.18
CA GLY A 58 7.65 -17.59 -2.44
C GLY A 58 7.82 -17.86 -0.94
N ALA A 59 9.04 -17.78 -0.41
CA ALA A 59 9.30 -18.04 1.02
C ALA A 59 8.99 -16.83 1.91
N SER A 60 8.94 -15.63 1.34
CA SER A 60 8.71 -14.41 2.12
C SER A 60 7.32 -14.37 2.78
N LYS A 61 7.29 -14.04 4.07
CA LYS A 61 6.06 -13.77 4.85
C LYS A 61 5.27 -12.57 4.33
N TYR A 62 5.91 -11.67 3.58
CA TYR A 62 5.26 -10.46 3.05
C TYR A 62 4.28 -10.79 1.90
N TRP A 63 4.46 -11.91 1.19
CA TRP A 63 3.47 -12.40 0.23
C TRP A 63 2.09 -12.64 0.86
N GLN A 64 2.05 -13.18 2.08
CA GLN A 64 0.79 -13.38 2.78
C GLN A 64 0.14 -12.05 3.16
N LYS A 65 0.95 -11.04 3.55
CA LYS A 65 0.44 -9.70 3.87
C LYS A 65 -0.12 -8.98 2.65
N MET A 66 0.60 -9.04 1.52
CA MET A 66 0.13 -8.54 0.24
C MET A 66 -1.22 -9.16 -0.14
N ARG A 67 -1.31 -10.50 -0.12
CA ARG A 67 -2.55 -11.24 -0.43
C ARG A 67 -3.70 -10.86 0.50
N LYS A 68 -3.42 -10.64 1.79
CA LYS A 68 -4.44 -10.20 2.76
C LYS A 68 -4.97 -8.81 2.42
N ASN A 69 -4.12 -7.88 1.99
CA ASN A 69 -4.56 -6.55 1.56
C ASN A 69 -5.37 -6.63 0.25
N LEU A 70 -5.00 -7.50 -0.70
CA LEU A 70 -5.80 -7.76 -1.90
C LEU A 70 -7.19 -8.33 -1.56
N ASP A 71 -7.26 -9.32 -0.68
CA ASP A 71 -8.53 -9.91 -0.21
C ASP A 71 -9.42 -8.86 0.49
N TRP A 72 -8.80 -7.98 1.27
CA TRP A 72 -9.51 -6.87 1.89
C TRP A 72 -10.10 -5.92 0.83
N PHE A 73 -9.33 -5.56 -0.21
CA PHE A 73 -9.81 -4.74 -1.32
C PHE A 73 -10.98 -5.39 -2.07
N MET A 74 -10.90 -6.69 -2.36
CA MET A 74 -12.01 -7.40 -2.99
C MET A 74 -13.32 -7.33 -2.18
N LYS A 75 -13.24 -7.29 -0.84
CA LYS A 75 -14.41 -7.24 0.05
C LYS A 75 -14.93 -5.84 0.31
N HIS A 76 -14.03 -4.85 0.43
CA HIS A 76 -14.39 -3.49 0.80
C HIS A 76 -14.54 -2.55 -0.40
N ASN A 77 -13.69 -2.71 -1.41
CA ASN A 77 -13.72 -1.88 -2.62
C ASN A 77 -13.22 -2.66 -3.85
N ALA A 78 -14.10 -3.55 -4.34
CA ALA A 78 -13.84 -4.36 -5.53
C ALA A 78 -13.58 -3.50 -6.78
N LYS A 79 -14.11 -2.28 -6.84
CA LYS A 79 -13.86 -1.35 -7.95
C LYS A 79 -12.42 -0.86 -7.94
N ALA A 80 -11.90 -0.44 -6.78
CA ALA A 80 -10.49 -0.09 -6.65
C ALA A 80 -9.57 -1.25 -7.02
N TYR A 81 -9.93 -2.48 -6.63
CA TYR A 81 -9.21 -3.67 -7.04
C TYR A 81 -9.16 -3.81 -8.57
N MET A 82 -10.31 -3.79 -9.24
CA MET A 82 -10.38 -3.92 -10.71
C MET A 82 -9.71 -2.76 -11.46
N VAL A 83 -9.74 -1.55 -10.92
CA VAL A 83 -9.17 -0.37 -11.62
C VAL A 83 -7.68 -0.26 -11.40
N LEU A 84 -7.17 -0.55 -10.20
CA LEU A 84 -5.76 -0.28 -9.84
C LEU A 84 -4.86 -1.52 -9.87
N LEU A 85 -5.43 -2.71 -9.68
CA LEU A 85 -4.69 -3.94 -9.39
C LEU A 85 -4.97 -5.09 -10.37
N ASP A 86 -5.91 -4.92 -11.32
CA ASP A 86 -6.15 -5.81 -12.47
C ASP A 86 -5.11 -5.58 -13.59
#